data_AF-A0A7R9BDE1-F1
#
_entry.id   AF-A0A7R9BDE1-F1
#
_cell.length_a   1.000
_cell.length_b   1.000
_cell.length_c   1.000
_cell.angle_alpha   90.00
_cell.angle_beta   90.00
_cell.angle_gamma   90.00
#
_symmetry.space_group_name_H-M   'P 1'
#
loop_
_entity.id
_entity.type
_entity.pdbx_description
1 polymer ?
#
loop_
_entity_poly.entity_id
_entity_poly.type
_entity_poly.pdbx_seq_one_letter_code
_entity_poly.pdbx_strand_id
1 'polypeptide(L)'
;MLLAGDLFALDDAVVVRDFSKCFDKIYSIISSPDYVINDNDQSVVEIFITRIAYAIRDLKVVEQHANSLVSLLECCLCHDLKPSARGEDPPHAKIASEIISCLFLNYHRKEVMRLALPVAVKFLHKGNKELSRNMSKYLSLAAVHNADLLAQSCVQPIIDSVIAGELS
;
A
#
# COMPACT_ATOMS: atom_id res chain seq x y z
N MET A 1 4.83 23.46 -9.89
CA MET A 1 3.65 22.66 -9.55
C MET A 1 3.36 21.80 -10.77
N LEU A 2 3.63 20.49 -10.72
CA LEU A 2 3.28 19.58 -11.82
C LEU A 2 1.76 19.42 -11.81
N LEU A 3 1.08 19.73 -12.91
CA LEU A 3 -0.36 19.51 -13.02
C LEU A 3 -0.62 18.02 -13.15
N ALA A 4 -1.73 17.54 -12.59
CA ALA A 4 -2.14 16.14 -12.72
C ALA A 4 -2.16 15.66 -14.18
N GLY A 5 -2.54 16.53 -15.12
CA GLY A 5 -2.54 16.24 -16.56
C GLY A 5 -1.16 15.95 -17.15
N ASP A 6 -0.10 16.56 -16.63
CA ASP A 6 1.26 16.33 -17.11
C ASP A 6 1.74 14.92 -16.71
N LEU A 7 1.30 14.41 -15.56
CA LEU A 7 1.67 13.08 -15.07
C LEU A 7 1.07 11.95 -15.93
N PHE A 8 -0.11 12.16 -16.50
CA PHE A 8 -0.78 11.18 -17.36
C PHE A 8 -0.22 11.17 -18.79
N ALA A 9 0.38 12.27 -19.26
CA ALA A 9 0.99 12.35 -20.59
C ALA A 9 2.41 11.74 -20.65
N LEU A 10 3.03 11.46 -19.49
CA LEU A 10 4.33 10.82 -19.42
C LEU A 10 4.23 9.35 -19.79
N ASP A 11 5.25 8.86 -20.51
CA ASP A 11 5.43 7.44 -20.81
C ASP A 11 5.66 6.61 -19.52
N ASP A 12 5.13 5.40 -19.49
CA ASP A 12 5.21 4.49 -18.34
C ASP A 12 6.66 4.24 -17.90
N ALA A 13 7.60 4.13 -18.85
CA ALA A 13 9.01 3.90 -18.54
C ALA A 13 9.65 5.14 -17.90
N VAL A 14 9.21 6.34 -18.28
CA VAL A 14 9.65 7.59 -17.65
C VAL A 14 9.11 7.68 -16.22
N VAL A 15 7.83 7.39 -16.04
CA VAL A 15 7.15 7.39 -14.73
C VAL A 15 7.86 6.45 -13.74
N VAL A 16 8.14 5.21 -14.17
CA VAL A 16 8.82 4.19 -13.35
C VAL A 16 10.27 4.57 -13.07
N ARG A 17 11.02 5.02 -14.08
CA ARG A 17 12.43 5.43 -13.91
C ARG A 17 12.58 6.59 -12.93
N ASP A 18 11.69 7.56 -12.99
CA ASP A 18 11.75 8.75 -12.17
C ASP A 18 11.02 8.59 -10.83
N PHE A 19 10.38 7.43 -10.58
CA PHE A 19 9.76 7.10 -9.29
C PHE A 19 10.71 7.29 -8.13
N SER A 20 11.94 6.78 -8.21
CA SER A 20 12.95 6.93 -7.15
C SER A 20 13.28 8.40 -6.86
N LYS A 21 13.17 9.30 -7.85
CA LYS A 21 13.40 10.75 -7.67
C LYS A 21 12.21 11.46 -7.02
N CYS A 22 11.01 10.93 -7.24
CA CYS A 22 9.78 11.45 -6.67
C CYS A 22 9.45 10.82 -5.31
N PHE A 23 10.03 9.65 -5.01
CA PHE A 23 9.79 8.88 -3.81
C PHE A 23 10.00 9.71 -2.55
N ASP A 24 11.16 10.36 -2.39
CA ASP A 24 11.47 11.15 -1.19
C ASP A 24 10.47 12.30 -0.98
N LYS A 25 10.00 12.91 -2.07
CA LYS A 25 9.01 13.99 -2.01
C LYS A 25 7.66 13.45 -1.57
N ILE A 26 7.21 12.34 -2.16
CA ILE A 26 5.94 11.72 -1.79
C ILE A 26 5.98 11.23 -0.35
N TYR A 27 7.06 10.56 0.05
CA TYR A 27 7.28 10.12 1.42
C TYR A 27 7.22 11.30 2.40
N SER A 28 7.89 12.42 2.08
CA SER A 28 7.84 13.64 2.89
C SER A 28 6.44 14.24 2.98
N ILE A 29 5.66 14.23 1.91
CA ILE A 29 4.28 14.74 1.90
C ILE A 29 3.40 13.87 2.79
N ILE A 30 3.39 12.54 2.59
CA ILE A 30 2.51 11.66 3.36
C ILE A 30 2.90 11.55 4.83
N SER A 31 4.17 11.81 5.17
CA SER A 31 4.64 11.86 6.56
C SER A 31 4.25 13.15 7.28
N SER A 32 3.82 14.19 6.53
CA SER A 32 3.44 15.48 7.10
C SER A 32 2.16 15.36 7.94
N PRO A 33 2.09 15.98 9.13
CA PRO A 33 0.87 16.02 9.92
C PRO A 33 -0.29 16.73 9.18
N ASP A 34 0.03 17.68 8.30
CA ASP A 34 -0.97 18.46 7.57
C ASP A 34 -1.56 17.69 6.37
N TYR A 35 -0.99 16.54 6.01
CA TYR A 35 -1.45 15.76 4.85
C TYR A 35 -2.93 15.37 4.96
N VAL A 36 -3.40 15.05 6.18
CA VAL A 36 -4.79 14.63 6.44
C VAL A 36 -5.82 15.74 6.19
N ILE A 37 -5.39 17.00 6.17
CA ILE A 37 -6.27 18.17 5.97
C ILE A 37 -5.96 18.96 4.70
N ASN A 38 -4.91 18.58 3.95
CA ASN A 38 -4.52 19.22 2.70
C ASN A 38 -5.02 18.43 1.49
N ASP A 39 -6.23 18.76 1.03
CA ASP A 39 -6.90 18.09 -0.11
C ASP A 39 -6.07 18.11 -1.41
N ASN A 40 -5.27 19.16 -1.62
CA ASN A 40 -4.41 19.27 -2.80
C ASN A 40 -3.29 18.23 -2.75
N ASP A 41 -2.61 18.11 -1.61
CA ASP A 41 -1.54 17.12 -1.44
C ASP A 41 -2.11 15.69 -1.51
N GLN A 42 -3.27 15.44 -0.89
CA GLN A 42 -3.97 14.15 -1.00
C GLN A 42 -4.26 13.79 -2.45
N SER A 43 -4.87 14.70 -3.21
CA SER A 43 -5.21 14.48 -4.62
C SER A 43 -3.96 14.21 -5.47
N VAL A 44 -2.89 14.97 -5.26
CA VAL A 44 -1.63 14.78 -5.99
C VAL A 44 -1.01 13.42 -5.67
N VAL A 45 -0.97 13.03 -4.39
CA VAL A 45 -0.41 11.74 -3.99
C VAL A 45 -1.27 10.58 -4.49
N GLU A 46 -2.60 10.63 -4.35
CA GLU A 46 -3.50 9.58 -4.84
C GLU A 46 -3.34 9.36 -6.36
N ILE A 47 -3.30 10.44 -7.14
CA ILE A 47 -3.06 10.39 -8.59
C ILE A 47 -1.68 9.80 -8.88
N PHE A 48 -0.66 10.23 -8.14
CA PHE A 48 0.70 9.75 -8.33
C PHE A 48 0.83 8.25 -8.05
N ILE A 49 0.30 7.78 -6.92
CA ILE A 49 0.32 6.37 -6.54
C ILE A 49 -0.44 5.53 -7.56
N THR A 50 -1.62 5.98 -7.99
CA THR A 50 -2.41 5.30 -9.04
C THR A 50 -1.61 5.17 -10.34
N ARG A 51 -0.96 6.25 -10.78
CA ARG A 51 -0.17 6.27 -12.02
C ARG A 51 1.05 5.35 -11.94
N ILE A 52 1.74 5.34 -10.80
CA ILE A 52 2.89 4.47 -10.54
C ILE A 52 2.46 3.00 -10.48
N ALA A 53 1.38 2.69 -9.76
CA ALA A 53 0.85 1.33 -9.68
C ALA A 53 0.46 0.80 -11.06
N TYR A 54 -0.15 1.64 -11.90
CA TYR A 54 -0.45 1.32 -13.29
C TYR A 54 0.84 1.03 -14.09
N ALA A 55 1.81 1.93 -14.09
CA ALA A 55 3.02 1.80 -14.90
C ALA A 55 3.89 0.60 -14.47
N ILE A 56 3.98 0.34 -13.17
CA ILE A 56 4.65 -0.85 -12.63
C ILE A 56 3.98 -2.13 -13.14
N ARG A 57 2.64 -2.16 -13.18
CA ARG A 57 1.87 -3.32 -13.64
C ARG A 57 2.01 -3.52 -15.15
N ASP A 58 1.91 -2.44 -15.94
CA ASP A 58 2.01 -2.51 -17.40
C ASP A 58 3.39 -3.00 -17.85
N LEU A 59 4.45 -2.42 -17.29
CA LEU A 59 5.82 -2.80 -17.58
C LEU A 59 6.29 -4.08 -16.86
N LYS A 60 5.50 -4.59 -15.92
CA LYS A 60 5.80 -5.81 -15.12
C LYS A 60 7.11 -5.71 -14.33
N VAL A 61 7.35 -4.55 -13.72
CA VAL A 61 8.63 -4.19 -13.05
C VAL A 61 8.50 -4.08 -11.52
N VAL A 62 7.50 -4.72 -10.91
CA VAL A 62 7.22 -4.60 -9.46
C VAL A 62 8.43 -4.91 -8.57
N GLU A 63 9.28 -5.87 -8.95
CA GLU A 63 10.47 -6.27 -8.17
C GLU A 63 11.46 -5.10 -7.99
N GLN A 64 11.53 -4.18 -8.96
CA GLN A 64 12.43 -3.01 -8.92
C GLN A 64 11.96 -1.95 -7.91
N HIS A 65 10.67 -1.94 -7.58
CA HIS A 65 10.04 -0.90 -6.78
C HIS A 65 9.39 -1.40 -5.50
N ALA A 66 9.40 -2.72 -5.26
CA ALA A 66 8.77 -3.34 -4.10
C ALA A 66 9.25 -2.74 -2.77
N ASN A 67 10.57 -2.49 -2.62
CA ASN A 67 11.10 -1.86 -1.41
C ASN A 67 10.48 -0.49 -1.15
N SER A 68 10.47 0.39 -2.15
CA SER A 68 9.88 1.73 -2.04
C SER A 68 8.39 1.67 -1.76
N LEU A 69 7.64 0.79 -2.44
CA LEU A 69 6.22 0.59 -2.18
C LEU A 69 5.96 0.12 -0.74
N VAL A 70 6.78 -0.81 -0.24
CA VAL A 70 6.70 -1.28 1.16
C VAL A 70 7.04 -0.16 2.15
N SER A 71 8.04 0.68 1.88
CA SER A 71 8.35 1.83 2.73
C SER A 71 7.19 2.84 2.81
N LEU A 72 6.44 3.05 1.73
CA LEU A 72 5.22 3.87 1.78
C LEU A 72 4.13 3.22 2.64
N LEU A 73 3.98 1.88 2.60
CA LEU A 73 3.05 1.17 3.48
C LEU A 73 3.45 1.29 4.95
N GLU A 74 4.73 1.17 5.26
CA GLU A 74 5.24 1.37 6.62
C GLU A 74 4.95 2.77 7.12
N CYS A 75 5.14 3.79 6.28
CA CYS A 75 4.72 5.15 6.59
C CYS A 75 3.22 5.23 6.89
N CYS A 76 2.36 4.62 6.06
CA CYS A 76 0.91 4.63 6.28
C CYS A 76 0.52 4.00 7.62
N LEU A 77 1.21 2.95 8.07
CA LEU A 77 0.95 2.29 9.36
C LEU A 77 1.20 3.20 10.58
N CYS A 78 1.98 4.28 10.42
CA CYS A 78 2.22 5.26 11.46
C CYS A 78 1.05 6.25 11.66
N HIS A 79 0.03 6.21 10.81
CA HIS A 79 -1.12 7.12 10.86
C HIS A 79 -2.41 6.37 11.24
N ASP A 80 -3.46 7.12 11.60
CA ASP A 80 -4.78 6.55 11.85
C ASP A 80 -5.41 6.13 10.52
N LEU A 81 -5.79 4.86 10.45
CA LEU A 81 -6.38 4.25 9.25
C LEU A 81 -7.89 4.04 9.40
N LYS A 82 -8.46 4.36 10.57
CA LYS A 82 -9.88 4.20 10.81
C LYS A 82 -10.69 5.14 9.92
N PRO A 83 -11.77 4.66 9.28
CA PRO A 83 -12.69 5.53 8.56
C PRO A 83 -13.22 6.65 9.48
N SER A 84 -13.47 7.81 8.90
CA SER A 84 -14.08 8.93 9.60
C SER A 84 -15.50 8.59 10.07
N ALA A 85 -16.12 9.45 10.89
CA ALA A 85 -17.52 9.28 11.31
C ALA A 85 -18.51 9.21 10.12
N ARG A 86 -18.10 9.68 8.93
CA ARG A 86 -18.88 9.61 7.68
C ARG A 86 -18.64 8.33 6.89
N GLY A 87 -17.76 7.45 7.38
CA GLY A 87 -17.34 6.23 6.69
C GLY A 87 -16.31 6.45 5.59
N GLU A 88 -15.72 7.65 5.51
CA GLU A 88 -14.70 7.96 4.51
C GLU A 88 -13.32 7.49 4.99
N ASP A 89 -12.61 6.77 4.13
CA ASP A 89 -11.25 6.34 4.42
C ASP A 89 -10.28 7.54 4.51
N PRO A 90 -9.38 7.58 5.51
CA PRO A 90 -8.33 8.58 5.56
C PRO A 90 -7.39 8.43 4.35
N PRO A 91 -6.67 9.49 3.95
CA PRO A 91 -5.85 9.45 2.74
C PRO A 91 -4.76 8.37 2.79
N HIS A 92 -4.20 8.07 3.97
CA HIS A 92 -3.26 6.95 4.15
C HIS A 92 -3.88 5.58 3.89
N ALA A 93 -5.15 5.38 4.22
CA ALA A 93 -5.85 4.12 3.97
C ALA A 93 -6.09 3.91 2.46
N LYS A 94 -6.47 4.97 1.75
CA LYS A 94 -6.69 4.93 0.28
C LYS A 94 -5.41 4.56 -0.47
N ILE A 95 -4.30 5.25 -0.19
CA ILE A 95 -3.03 4.97 -0.86
C ILE A 95 -2.47 3.59 -0.46
N ALA A 96 -2.66 3.17 0.79
CA ALA A 96 -2.25 1.83 1.24
C ALA A 96 -3.02 0.74 0.48
N SER A 97 -4.34 0.91 0.29
CA SER A 97 -5.17 -0.01 -0.48
C SER A 97 -4.63 -0.21 -1.91
N GLU A 98 -4.30 0.89 -2.59
CA GLU A 98 -3.76 0.84 -3.95
C GLU A 98 -2.38 0.15 -4.01
N ILE A 99 -1.50 0.48 -3.07
CA ILE A 99 -0.15 -0.13 -2.99
C ILE A 99 -0.24 -1.63 -2.67
N ILE A 100 -1.08 -2.02 -1.70
CA ILE A 100 -1.34 -3.42 -1.35
C ILE A 100 -1.85 -4.16 -2.59
N SER A 101 -2.82 -3.62 -3.31
CA SER A 101 -3.32 -4.21 -4.55
C SER A 101 -2.19 -4.40 -5.57
N CYS A 102 -1.38 -3.36 -5.81
CA CYS A 102 -0.25 -3.43 -6.74
C CYS A 102 0.75 -4.56 -6.38
N LEU A 103 1.12 -4.68 -5.10
CA LEU A 103 2.04 -5.71 -4.61
C LEU A 103 1.42 -7.11 -4.70
N PHE A 104 0.20 -7.28 -4.20
CA PHE A 104 -0.42 -8.60 -4.06
C PHE A 104 -1.01 -9.15 -5.36
N LEU A 105 -1.27 -8.33 -6.38
CA LEU A 105 -1.50 -8.83 -7.75
C LEU A 105 -0.27 -9.58 -8.30
N ASN A 106 0.89 -9.43 -7.68
CA ASN A 106 2.12 -10.14 -7.98
C ASN A 106 2.45 -11.23 -6.94
N TYR A 107 1.43 -11.83 -6.31
CA TYR A 107 1.60 -12.86 -5.26
C TYR A 107 2.47 -14.06 -5.68
N HIS A 108 2.60 -14.35 -6.97
CA HIS A 108 3.45 -15.43 -7.48
C HIS A 108 4.96 -15.09 -7.44
N ARG A 109 5.33 -13.83 -7.18
CA ARG A 109 6.71 -13.36 -7.05
C ARG A 109 7.17 -13.43 -5.60
N LYS A 110 7.93 -14.49 -5.27
CA LYS A 110 8.37 -14.76 -3.90
C LYS A 110 9.15 -13.61 -3.26
N GLU A 111 10.05 -12.95 -4.01
CA GLU A 111 10.82 -11.81 -3.49
C GLU A 111 9.95 -10.60 -3.15
N VAL A 112 8.90 -10.33 -3.94
CA VAL A 112 7.93 -9.26 -3.65
C VAL A 112 7.14 -9.60 -2.39
N MET A 113 6.65 -10.83 -2.28
CA MET A 113 5.86 -11.27 -1.11
C MET A 113 6.69 -11.32 0.17
N ARG A 114 7.98 -11.68 0.08
CA ARG A 114 8.90 -11.66 1.22
C ARG A 114 9.02 -10.26 1.84
N LEU A 115 8.97 -9.21 1.02
CA LEU A 115 8.99 -7.81 1.49
C LEU A 115 7.60 -7.34 1.94
N ALA A 116 6.57 -7.65 1.17
CA ALA A 116 5.23 -7.09 1.38
C ALA A 116 4.49 -7.73 2.55
N LEU A 117 4.56 -9.07 2.71
CA LEU A 117 3.75 -9.81 3.68
C LEU A 117 3.91 -9.30 5.12
N PRO A 118 5.13 -9.13 5.67
CA PRO A 118 5.31 -8.72 7.06
C PRO A 118 4.75 -7.33 7.38
N VAL A 119 4.67 -6.45 6.38
CA VAL A 119 4.13 -5.09 6.54
C VAL A 119 2.62 -5.11 6.33
N ALA A 120 2.15 -5.80 5.28
CA ALA A 120 0.76 -5.89 4.89
C ALA A 120 -0.13 -6.50 5.98
N VAL A 121 0.33 -7.54 6.68
CA VAL A 121 -0.44 -8.19 7.76
C VAL A 121 -0.77 -7.24 8.90
N LYS A 122 0.07 -6.23 9.16
CA LYS A 122 -0.16 -5.23 10.22
C LYS A 122 -1.41 -4.39 9.96
N PHE A 123 -1.86 -4.29 8.71
CA PHE A 123 -3.09 -3.57 8.36
C PHE A 123 -4.36 -4.29 8.83
N LEU A 124 -4.33 -5.60 9.09
CA LEU A 124 -5.49 -6.35 9.59
C LEU A 124 -6.00 -5.81 10.92
N HIS A 125 -5.10 -5.31 11.76
CA HIS A 125 -5.34 -4.85 13.14
C HIS A 125 -5.50 -3.33 13.26
N LYS A 126 -5.57 -2.60 12.14
CA LYS A 126 -5.62 -1.12 12.16
C LYS A 126 -7.04 -0.56 12.20
N GLY A 127 -8.05 -1.41 12.36
CA GLY A 127 -9.45 -0.99 12.57
C GLY A 127 -10.17 -0.50 11.29
N ASN A 128 -9.58 -0.70 10.11
CA ASN A 128 -10.22 -0.41 8.83
C ASN A 128 -10.79 -1.69 8.22
N LYS A 129 -12.12 -1.86 8.30
CA LYS A 129 -12.80 -3.08 7.85
C LYS A 129 -12.61 -3.36 6.37
N GLU A 130 -12.54 -2.33 5.53
CA GLU A 130 -12.36 -2.52 4.09
C GLU A 130 -10.94 -2.99 3.76
N LEU A 131 -9.92 -2.34 4.33
CA LEU A 131 -8.53 -2.78 4.21
C LEU A 131 -8.35 -4.19 4.74
N SER A 132 -8.89 -4.50 5.93
CA SER A 132 -8.80 -5.86 6.50
C SER A 132 -9.47 -6.90 5.59
N ARG A 133 -10.63 -6.58 5.01
CA ARG A 133 -11.33 -7.47 4.07
C ARG A 133 -10.53 -7.69 2.79
N ASN A 134 -9.97 -6.64 2.21
CA ASN A 134 -9.16 -6.73 0.99
C ASN A 134 -7.87 -7.50 1.27
N MET A 135 -7.22 -7.23 2.40
CA MET A 135 -6.04 -7.96 2.85
C MET A 135 -6.31 -9.45 3.02
N SER A 136 -7.40 -9.85 3.68
CA SER A 136 -7.77 -11.26 3.84
C SER A 136 -7.95 -11.99 2.50
N LYS A 137 -8.52 -11.33 1.49
CA LYS A 137 -8.63 -11.87 0.12
C LYS A 137 -7.24 -12.08 -0.49
N TYR A 138 -6.37 -11.08 -0.40
CA TYR A 138 -5.03 -11.17 -0.95
C TYR A 138 -4.14 -12.18 -0.23
N LEU A 139 -4.27 -12.33 1.09
CA LEU A 139 -3.57 -13.35 1.85
C LEU A 139 -4.02 -14.75 1.46
N SER A 140 -5.32 -14.95 1.19
CA SER A 140 -5.83 -16.22 0.68
C SER A 140 -5.24 -16.57 -0.68
N LEU A 141 -5.03 -15.59 -1.57
CA LEU A 141 -4.33 -15.78 -2.85
C LEU A 141 -2.83 -16.08 -2.64
N ALA A 142 -2.17 -15.32 -1.77
CA ALA A 142 -0.76 -15.50 -1.46
C ALA A 142 -0.48 -16.86 -0.80
N ALA A 143 -1.44 -17.42 -0.05
CA ALA A 143 -1.30 -18.69 0.65
C ALA A 143 -1.13 -19.89 -0.28
N VAL A 144 -1.72 -19.82 -1.46
CA VAL A 144 -1.57 -20.87 -2.48
C VAL A 144 -0.12 -20.98 -2.95
N HIS A 145 0.63 -19.87 -2.94
CA HIS A 145 1.98 -19.80 -3.53
C HIS A 145 3.12 -19.58 -2.53
N ASN A 146 2.82 -19.07 -1.33
CA ASN A 146 3.81 -18.62 -0.34
C ASN A 146 3.43 -19.06 1.08
N ALA A 147 2.84 -20.24 1.24
CA ALA A 147 2.36 -20.76 2.52
C ALA A 147 3.47 -20.75 3.62
N ASP A 148 4.72 -21.00 3.23
CA ASP A 148 5.89 -20.95 4.12
C ASP A 148 6.13 -19.54 4.66
N LEU A 149 6.08 -18.51 3.81
CA LEU A 149 6.28 -17.11 4.21
C LEU A 149 5.12 -16.60 5.05
N LEU A 150 3.89 -17.02 4.75
CA LEU A 150 2.72 -16.67 5.55
C LEU A 150 2.77 -17.30 6.94
N ALA A 151 3.18 -18.56 7.06
CA ALA A 151 3.32 -19.21 8.36
C ALA A 151 4.31 -18.47 9.27
N GLN A 152 5.34 -17.83 8.68
CA GLN A 152 6.32 -17.05 9.43
C GLN A 152 5.83 -15.62 9.75
N SER A 153 5.07 -15.01 8.83
CA SER A 153 4.71 -13.58 8.92
C SER A 153 3.33 -13.32 9.52
N CYS A 154 2.39 -14.26 9.37
CA CYS A 154 0.98 -14.09 9.73
C CYS A 154 0.58 -14.75 11.04
N VAL A 155 1.34 -15.73 11.54
CA VAL A 155 0.93 -16.51 12.73
C VAL A 155 0.83 -15.60 13.96
N GLN A 156 1.83 -14.76 14.23
CA GLN A 156 1.80 -13.90 15.41
C GLN A 156 0.68 -12.84 15.35
N PRO A 157 0.52 -12.06 14.26
CA PRO A 157 -0.56 -11.07 14.19
C PRO A 157 -1.97 -11.71 14.23
N ILE A 158 -2.19 -12.85 13.57
CA ILE A 158 -3.48 -13.56 13.62
C ILE A 158 -3.78 -14.03 15.04
N ILE A 159 -2.80 -14.61 15.74
CA ILE A 159 -2.94 -15.00 17.14
C ILE A 159 -3.29 -13.78 18.01
N ASP A 160 -2.57 -12.68 17.85
CA ASP A 160 -2.81 -11.45 18.60
C ASP A 160 -4.22 -10.89 18.35
N SER A 161 -4.74 -10.96 17.11
CA SER A 161 -6.13 -10.60 16.76
C SER A 161 -7.19 -11.47 17.41
N VAL A 162 -6.95 -12.78 17.45
CA VAL A 162 -7.87 -13.74 18.08
C VAL A 162 -7.91 -13.51 19.59
N ILE A 163 -6.75 -13.25 20.20
CA ILE A 163 -6.64 -12.93 21.63
C ILE A 163 -7.30 -11.58 21.95
N ALA A 164 -7.17 -10.58 21.07
CA ALA A 164 -7.78 -9.26 21.22
C ALA A 164 -9.31 -9.22 20.98
N GLY A 165 -9.91 -10.32 20.51
CA GLY A 165 -11.36 -10.41 20.28
C GLY A 165 -11.87 -9.69 19.03
N GLU A 166 -11.00 -9.35 18.07
CA GLU A 166 -11.40 -8.61 16.86
C GLU A 166 -11.98 -9.48 15.73
N LEU A 167 -12.15 -10.79 15.96
CA LEU A 167 -12.71 -11.77 15.00
C LEU A 167 -14.10 -12.30 15.38
N SER A 168 -14.78 -11.69 16.36
CA SER A 168 -16.16 -12.00 16.76
C SER A 168 -17.14 -10.89 16.42
#